data_AF-A0A0G0YN94-F1
#
_entry.id   AF-A0A0G0YN94-F1
#
_cell.length_a   1.000
_cell.length_b   1.000
_cell.length_c   1.000
_cell.angle_alpha   90.00
_cell.angle_beta   90.00
_cell.angle_gamma   90.00
#
_symmetry.space_group_name_H-M   'P 1'
#
loop_
_entity.id
_entity.type
_entity.pdbx_description
1 polymer ?
#
loop_
_entity_poly.entity_id
_entity_poly.type
_entity_poly.pdbx_seq_one_letter_code
_entity_poly.pdbx_strand_id
1 'polypeptide(L)'
;SNLTVTGIHATGTLRVSGAVTLETALTVANGGTGVVTLTDIVLGNGTSAFTATSTLTASKGGTGVASFTANGVLYGNDTGNILVTAQGPDNSILTANAGAPVFTATPTMASTSVLGSLNTGTLTATSGTSYLNALSLATDLTVANGGTGASTFTTNAVLVGNGTGAITTAATSSVGTATSTPSQEFNVTGDQFVANSGTTTLFMDSTTAENGACIQMKSTQGPVRMYITIDGTTPSLKFELGSCK
;
A
#
# COMPACT_ATOMS: atom_id res chain seq x y z
N SER A 1 -68.42 61.79 9.64
CA SER A 1 -69.16 61.16 10.76
C SER A 1 -68.84 59.68 10.74
N ASN A 2 -68.55 59.07 11.89
CA ASN A 2 -68.31 57.63 11.98
C ASN A 2 -69.64 56.96 12.33
N LEU A 3 -70.01 55.91 11.58
CA LEU A 3 -71.16 55.07 11.89
C LEU A 3 -70.67 53.84 12.66
N THR A 4 -71.16 53.64 13.89
CA THR A 4 -70.90 52.42 14.66
C THR A 4 -72.11 51.49 14.56
N VAL A 5 -71.90 50.27 14.07
CA VAL A 5 -72.93 49.23 13.95
C VAL A 5 -72.50 48.04 14.79
N THR A 6 -73.38 47.52 15.66
CA THR A 6 -73.08 46.41 16.58
C THR A 6 -73.33 45.02 15.97
N GLY A 7 -74.02 44.94 14.83
CA GLY A 7 -74.26 43.69 14.11
C GLY A 7 -74.76 43.93 12.68
N ILE A 8 -74.27 43.11 11.74
CA ILE A 8 -74.69 43.11 10.34
C ILE A 8 -75.06 41.68 9.97
N HIS A 9 -76.28 41.44 9.52
CA HIS A 9 -76.73 40.16 8.96
C HIS A 9 -77.07 40.35 7.48
N ALA A 10 -76.15 39.99 6.60
CA ALA A 10 -76.36 40.03 5.15
C ALA A 10 -76.66 38.63 4.63
N THR A 11 -77.79 38.46 3.92
CA THR A 11 -78.17 37.19 3.26
C THR A 11 -77.56 37.05 1.86
N GLY A 12 -76.78 38.05 1.42
CA GLY A 12 -76.08 38.10 0.14
C GLY A 12 -74.67 38.70 0.30
N THR A 13 -74.16 39.38 -0.73
CA THR A 13 -72.81 39.95 -0.69
C THR A 13 -72.77 41.25 0.12
N LEU A 14 -71.84 41.33 1.08
CA LEU A 14 -71.46 42.58 1.74
C LEU A 14 -70.25 43.16 1.01
N ARG A 15 -70.37 44.35 0.43
CA ARG A 15 -69.29 45.02 -0.30
C ARG A 15 -68.81 46.24 0.47
N VAL A 16 -67.57 46.21 0.94
CA VAL A 16 -66.89 47.35 1.55
C VAL A 16 -65.94 47.93 0.50
N SER A 17 -66.07 49.22 0.20
CA SER A 17 -65.25 49.88 -0.84
C SER A 17 -63.86 50.31 -0.33
N GLY A 18 -63.46 49.88 0.87
CA GLY A 18 -62.22 50.24 1.55
C GLY A 18 -61.69 49.09 2.40
N ALA A 19 -60.63 49.36 3.18
CA ALA A 19 -60.02 48.35 4.05
C ALA A 19 -60.97 47.88 5.14
N VAL A 20 -60.95 46.58 5.42
CA VAL A 20 -61.63 45.96 6.55
C VAL A 20 -60.57 45.62 7.59
N THR A 21 -60.58 46.32 8.73
CA THR A 21 -59.74 46.00 9.88
C THR A 21 -60.55 45.13 10.82
N LEU A 22 -60.06 43.94 11.12
CA LEU A 22 -60.67 43.08 12.14
C LEU A 22 -59.90 43.22 13.46
N GLU A 23 -60.62 43.27 14.58
CA GLU A 23 -60.01 43.25 15.92
C GLU A 23 -59.46 41.87 16.28
N THR A 24 -59.99 40.82 15.64
CA THR A 24 -59.58 39.42 15.81
C THR A 24 -59.42 38.73 14.46
N ALA A 25 -58.67 37.62 14.42
CA ALA A 25 -58.47 36.89 13.19
C ALA A 25 -59.78 36.31 12.63
N LEU A 26 -59.96 36.35 11.31
CA LEU A 26 -61.02 35.60 10.65
C LEU A 26 -60.73 34.09 10.77
N THR A 27 -61.71 33.32 11.21
CA THR A 27 -61.55 31.88 11.44
C THR A 27 -61.39 31.11 10.12
N VAL A 28 -60.72 29.96 10.15
CA VAL A 28 -60.47 29.12 8.97
C VAL A 28 -61.75 28.60 8.33
N ALA A 29 -62.74 28.23 9.15
CA ALA A 29 -64.06 27.81 8.67
C ALA A 29 -64.77 28.88 7.81
N ASN A 30 -64.38 30.15 7.98
CA ASN A 30 -64.94 31.29 7.25
C ASN A 30 -63.95 31.85 6.21
N GLY A 31 -62.97 31.05 5.77
CA GLY A 31 -61.99 31.44 4.74
C GLY A 31 -60.86 32.35 5.22
N GLY A 32 -60.73 32.56 6.53
CA GLY A 32 -59.60 33.27 7.13
C GLY A 32 -58.41 32.35 7.42
N THR A 33 -57.34 32.92 7.99
CA THR A 33 -56.13 32.17 8.38
C THR A 33 -56.20 31.64 9.82
N GLY A 34 -57.17 32.12 10.62
CA GLY A 34 -57.29 31.80 12.04
C GLY A 34 -56.24 32.48 12.94
N VAL A 35 -55.33 33.30 12.39
CA VAL A 35 -54.29 34.04 13.11
C VAL A 35 -54.21 35.49 12.62
N VAL A 36 -53.75 36.41 13.48
CA VAL A 36 -53.71 37.85 13.18
C VAL A 36 -52.55 38.20 12.23
N THR A 37 -51.44 37.46 12.29
CA THR A 37 -50.27 37.65 11.43
C THR A 37 -49.65 36.30 11.07
N LEU A 38 -49.05 36.22 9.87
CA LEU A 38 -48.27 35.08 9.41
C LEU A 38 -46.81 35.51 9.28
N THR A 39 -45.89 34.73 9.85
CA THR A 39 -44.43 34.93 9.74
C THR A 39 -43.78 33.64 9.22
N ASP A 40 -42.56 33.71 8.69
CA ASP A 40 -41.78 32.56 8.20
C ASP A 40 -42.51 31.66 7.17
N ILE A 41 -42.41 30.33 7.29
CA ILE A 41 -43.00 29.37 6.35
C ILE A 41 -44.41 29.01 6.81
N VAL A 42 -45.38 29.17 5.92
CA VAL A 42 -46.79 28.86 6.18
C VAL A 42 -47.15 27.52 5.56
N LEU A 43 -47.69 26.60 6.37
CA LEU A 43 -48.20 25.31 5.90
C LEU A 43 -49.73 25.26 6.01
N GLY A 44 -50.39 24.78 4.96
CA GLY A 44 -51.82 24.53 4.99
C GLY A 44 -52.15 23.43 6.01
N ASN A 45 -53.03 23.75 6.96
CA ASN A 45 -53.40 22.85 8.07
C ASN A 45 -54.87 22.34 7.97
N GLY A 46 -55.36 22.22 6.73
CA GLY A 46 -56.75 21.84 6.46
C GLY A 46 -57.75 22.82 7.07
N THR A 47 -58.63 22.32 7.93
CA THR A 47 -59.67 23.10 8.64
C THR A 47 -59.17 23.76 9.93
N SER A 48 -57.92 23.51 10.34
CA SER A 48 -57.30 24.14 11.51
C SER A 48 -56.61 25.46 11.14
N ALA A 49 -56.37 26.32 12.14
CA ALA A 49 -55.59 27.56 11.96
C ALA A 49 -54.26 27.29 11.25
N PHE A 50 -53.85 28.22 10.37
CA PHE A 50 -52.55 28.17 9.74
C PHE A 50 -51.46 28.33 10.79
N THR A 51 -50.42 27.50 10.70
CA THR A 51 -49.26 27.56 11.59
C THR A 51 -48.05 28.00 10.79
N ALA A 52 -47.27 28.91 11.36
CA ALA A 52 -45.95 29.29 10.88
C ALA A 52 -44.89 28.35 11.47
N THR A 53 -43.91 27.96 10.67
CA THR A 53 -42.73 27.20 11.11
C THR A 53 -41.46 27.86 10.59
N SER A 54 -40.39 27.79 11.38
CA SER A 54 -39.06 28.29 10.98
C SER A 54 -38.28 27.29 10.12
N THR A 55 -38.68 26.01 10.14
CA THR A 55 -38.06 24.95 9.34
C THR A 55 -39.10 24.07 8.68
N LEU A 56 -38.74 23.50 7.52
CA LEU A 56 -39.54 22.53 6.80
C LEU A 56 -38.91 21.14 6.96
N THR A 57 -39.71 20.10 7.19
CA THR A 57 -39.21 18.73 7.32
C THR A 57 -38.62 18.23 6.01
N ALA A 58 -37.72 17.23 6.06
CA ALA A 58 -37.14 16.62 4.87
C ALA A 58 -38.21 16.02 3.93
N SER A 59 -39.24 15.39 4.50
CA SER A 59 -40.38 14.85 3.74
C SER A 59 -41.21 15.88 2.99
N LYS A 60 -41.02 17.18 3.30
CA LYS A 60 -41.67 18.30 2.61
C LYS A 60 -40.67 19.14 1.80
N GLY A 61 -39.44 18.65 1.60
CA GLY A 61 -38.40 19.31 0.81
C GLY A 61 -37.52 20.29 1.59
N GLY A 62 -37.63 20.33 2.92
CA GLY A 62 -36.70 21.08 3.77
C GLY A 62 -35.55 20.24 4.32
N THR A 63 -34.88 20.74 5.34
CA THR A 63 -33.78 20.06 6.04
C THR A 63 -34.19 19.56 7.43
N GLY A 64 -35.32 20.04 7.94
CA GLY A 64 -35.82 19.81 9.29
C GLY A 64 -35.05 20.55 10.40
N VAL A 65 -34.00 21.31 10.07
CA VAL A 65 -33.14 22.02 11.03
C VAL A 65 -32.88 23.46 10.58
N ALA A 66 -32.67 24.35 11.54
CA ALA A 66 -32.42 25.77 11.26
C ALA A 66 -30.96 26.06 10.87
N SER A 67 -30.02 25.18 11.27
CA SER A 67 -28.59 25.36 11.05
C SER A 67 -27.86 24.01 11.00
N PHE A 68 -26.66 24.02 10.43
CA PHE A 68 -25.75 22.88 10.40
C PHE A 68 -24.44 23.18 11.13
N THR A 69 -23.81 22.15 11.69
CA THR A 69 -22.43 22.21 12.19
C THR A 69 -21.50 22.70 11.08
N ALA A 70 -20.68 23.71 11.37
CA ALA A 70 -19.74 24.26 10.41
C ALA A 70 -18.71 23.20 9.95
N ASN A 71 -18.37 23.23 8.66
CA ASN A 71 -17.38 22.35 8.02
C ASN A 71 -17.69 20.84 8.08
N GLY A 72 -18.90 20.46 8.51
CA GLY A 72 -19.37 19.08 8.46
C GLY A 72 -19.91 18.69 7.08
N VAL A 73 -20.11 17.39 6.87
CA VAL A 73 -20.72 16.85 5.65
C VAL A 73 -22.19 16.50 5.95
N LEU A 74 -23.11 16.97 5.11
CA LEU A 74 -24.53 16.65 5.23
C LEU A 74 -24.80 15.21 4.79
N TYR A 75 -25.63 14.50 5.54
CA TYR A 75 -26.04 13.12 5.22
C TYR A 75 -27.51 12.88 5.58
N GLY A 76 -28.15 11.98 4.83
CA GLY A 76 -29.54 11.58 5.07
C GLY A 76 -29.66 10.62 6.26
N ASN A 77 -30.79 10.67 6.96
CA ASN A 77 -31.12 9.79 8.08
C ASN A 77 -32.55 9.24 7.91
N ASP A 78 -32.75 8.50 6.82
CA ASP A 78 -34.03 7.94 6.38
C ASP A 78 -35.17 8.97 6.27
N THR A 79 -36.16 8.89 7.17
CA THR A 79 -37.36 9.74 7.15
C THR A 79 -37.24 10.98 8.03
N GLY A 80 -36.13 11.13 8.76
CA GLY A 80 -35.87 12.24 9.67
C GLY A 80 -35.29 13.49 9.01
N ASN A 81 -34.68 14.34 9.83
CA ASN A 81 -33.97 15.53 9.36
C ASN A 81 -32.71 15.17 8.56
N ILE A 82 -32.26 16.08 7.70
CA ILE A 82 -30.90 16.01 7.16
C ILE A 82 -29.93 16.29 8.31
N LEU A 83 -28.98 15.39 8.51
CA LEU A 83 -27.97 15.49 9.56
C LEU A 83 -26.65 15.97 8.97
N VAL A 84 -25.71 16.29 9.86
CA VAL A 84 -24.37 16.78 9.49
C VAL A 84 -23.35 16.18 10.42
N THR A 85 -22.22 15.71 9.87
CA THR A 85 -21.12 15.19 10.68
C THR A 85 -20.47 16.33 11.47
N ALA A 86 -19.70 16.01 12.52
CA ALA A 86 -18.70 16.96 13.00
C ALA A 86 -17.64 17.22 11.91
N GLN A 87 -16.94 18.36 12.00
CA GLN A 87 -15.73 18.60 11.21
C GLN A 87 -14.69 17.52 11.54
N GLY A 88 -14.11 16.89 10.53
CA GLY A 88 -12.99 15.97 10.71
C GLY A 88 -11.71 16.72 11.11
N PRO A 89 -10.80 16.07 11.86
CA PRO A 89 -9.46 16.63 12.07
C PRO A 89 -8.68 16.70 10.75
N ASP A 90 -7.56 17.40 10.76
CA ASP A 90 -6.63 17.45 9.62
C ASP A 90 -6.24 16.02 9.19
N ASN A 91 -6.08 15.85 7.87
CA ASN A 91 -5.67 14.58 7.26
C ASN A 91 -6.61 13.38 7.54
N SER A 92 -7.89 13.64 7.81
CA SER A 92 -8.91 12.58 7.96
C SER A 92 -9.69 12.32 6.68
N ILE A 93 -10.22 11.09 6.55
CA ILE A 93 -11.09 10.66 5.46
C ILE A 93 -12.47 10.32 6.03
N LEU A 94 -13.53 10.72 5.34
CA LEU A 94 -14.88 10.32 5.66
C LEU A 94 -15.09 8.84 5.32
N THR A 95 -15.44 8.03 6.31
CA THR A 95 -15.62 6.59 6.17
C THR A 95 -17.05 6.17 6.49
N ALA A 96 -17.55 5.18 5.76
CA ALA A 96 -18.83 4.55 6.07
C ALA A 96 -18.69 3.71 7.35
N ASN A 97 -19.59 3.90 8.32
CA ASN A 97 -19.50 3.30 9.65
C ASN A 97 -20.73 2.45 10.02
N ALA A 98 -21.37 1.76 9.06
CA ALA A 98 -22.63 1.01 9.30
C ALA A 98 -23.70 1.84 10.08
N GLY A 99 -23.73 3.14 9.79
CA GLY A 99 -24.44 4.18 10.53
C GLY A 99 -24.04 5.55 9.97
N ALA A 100 -24.04 6.58 10.81
CA ALA A 100 -23.58 7.91 10.41
C ALA A 100 -22.12 7.86 9.88
N PRO A 101 -21.81 8.49 8.74
CA PRO A 101 -20.44 8.62 8.27
C PRO A 101 -19.55 9.33 9.31
N VAL A 102 -18.30 8.90 9.44
CA VAL A 102 -17.34 9.48 10.40
C VAL A 102 -16.00 9.78 9.75
N PHE A 103 -15.41 10.91 10.10
CA PHE A 103 -14.03 11.22 9.73
C PHE A 103 -13.07 10.40 10.59
N THR A 104 -12.11 9.73 9.95
CA THR A 104 -11.04 8.98 10.64
C THR A 104 -9.68 9.32 10.06
N ALA A 105 -8.68 9.47 10.93
CA ALA A 105 -7.28 9.63 10.54
C ALA A 105 -6.58 8.28 10.28
N THR A 106 -7.25 7.15 10.59
CA THR A 106 -6.72 5.79 10.42
C THR A 106 -7.74 4.92 9.67
N PRO A 107 -8.07 5.25 8.40
CA PRO A 107 -9.02 4.46 7.63
C PRO A 107 -8.48 3.06 7.35
N THR A 108 -9.35 2.06 7.36
CA THR A 108 -9.05 0.70 6.91
C THR A 108 -9.81 0.41 5.61
N MET A 109 -9.16 -0.27 4.66
CA MET A 109 -9.74 -0.65 3.37
C MET A 109 -9.47 -2.12 3.10
N ALA A 110 -10.51 -2.86 2.68
CA ALA A 110 -10.37 -4.28 2.34
C ALA A 110 -9.68 -4.50 0.99
N SER A 111 -9.92 -3.61 0.02
CA SER A 111 -9.27 -3.59 -1.28
C SER A 111 -9.09 -2.15 -1.75
N THR A 112 -8.04 -1.89 -2.51
CA THR A 112 -7.74 -0.58 -3.08
C THR A 112 -7.17 -0.73 -4.47
N SER A 113 -7.47 0.23 -5.34
CA SER A 113 -6.86 0.39 -6.66
C SER A 113 -6.40 1.83 -6.77
N VAL A 114 -5.10 2.03 -6.98
CA VAL A 114 -4.50 3.36 -7.08
C VAL A 114 -4.19 3.62 -8.54
N LEU A 115 -4.77 4.68 -9.10
CA LEU A 115 -4.40 5.14 -10.44
C LEU A 115 -3.09 5.94 -10.34
N GLY A 116 -2.05 5.48 -11.02
CA GLY A 116 -0.73 6.10 -10.97
C GLY A 116 0.15 5.54 -9.85
N SER A 117 0.76 6.42 -9.05
CA SER A 117 1.75 6.03 -8.03
C SER A 117 1.16 6.10 -6.62
N LEU A 118 1.41 5.07 -5.83
CA LEU A 118 1.20 5.11 -4.38
C LEU A 118 2.43 5.71 -3.70
N ASN A 119 2.33 6.96 -3.23
CA ASN A 119 3.37 7.58 -2.42
C ASN A 119 3.09 7.27 -0.93
N THR A 120 3.83 6.32 -0.38
CA THR A 120 3.77 5.94 1.03
C THR A 120 5.19 5.84 1.57
N GLY A 121 5.38 6.07 2.88
CA GLY A 121 6.71 5.95 3.51
C GLY A 121 7.22 4.50 3.47
N THR A 122 6.48 3.59 4.11
CA THR A 122 6.78 2.16 4.11
C THR A 122 5.55 1.39 3.68
N LEU A 123 5.73 0.46 2.74
CA LEU A 123 4.71 -0.53 2.41
C LEU A 123 5.04 -1.85 3.12
N THR A 124 4.15 -2.28 4.02
CA THR A 124 4.32 -3.52 4.79
C THR A 124 3.17 -4.48 4.50
N ALA A 125 3.49 -5.67 4.02
CA ALA A 125 2.54 -6.77 3.91
C ALA A 125 2.57 -7.57 5.22
N THR A 126 1.71 -7.21 6.19
CA THR A 126 1.65 -7.88 7.50
C THR A 126 1.12 -9.30 7.40
N SER A 127 0.24 -9.57 6.44
CA SER A 127 -0.24 -10.91 6.11
C SER A 127 -0.40 -11.05 4.59
N GLY A 128 -0.11 -12.24 4.08
CA GLY A 128 -0.20 -12.53 2.65
C GLY A 128 1.04 -12.14 1.84
N THR A 129 0.87 -12.04 0.53
CA THR A 129 1.93 -11.79 -0.46
C THR A 129 1.68 -10.45 -1.15
N SER A 130 2.76 -9.68 -1.38
CA SER A 130 2.72 -8.53 -2.29
C SER A 130 3.25 -8.96 -3.65
N TYR A 131 2.47 -8.71 -4.70
CA TYR A 131 2.88 -8.97 -6.06
C TYR A 131 3.24 -7.65 -6.74
N LEU A 132 4.44 -7.59 -7.30
CA LEU A 132 4.90 -6.49 -8.14
C LEU A 132 5.15 -7.05 -9.53
N ASN A 133 4.53 -6.46 -10.55
CA ASN A 133 4.81 -6.84 -11.94
C ASN A 133 6.26 -6.47 -12.31
N ALA A 134 6.67 -5.26 -11.92
CA ALA A 134 8.04 -4.79 -12.05
C ALA A 134 8.46 -4.09 -10.77
N LEU A 135 9.70 -4.32 -10.35
CA LEU A 135 10.35 -3.59 -9.27
C LEU A 135 11.46 -2.73 -9.87
N SER A 136 11.32 -1.42 -9.77
CA SER A 136 12.38 -0.47 -10.11
C SER A 136 12.94 0.09 -8.81
N LEU A 137 14.26 0.00 -8.65
CA LEU A 137 14.97 0.53 -7.49
C LEU A 137 15.90 1.65 -7.96
N ALA A 138 16.07 2.68 -7.12
CA ALA A 138 17.05 3.73 -7.39
C ALA A 138 18.50 3.26 -7.16
N THR A 139 18.67 2.22 -6.33
CA THR A 139 19.95 1.60 -6.00
C THR A 139 19.80 0.09 -5.95
N ASP A 140 20.91 -0.64 -6.02
CA ASP A 140 20.91 -2.10 -5.96
C ASP A 140 20.28 -2.62 -4.66
N LEU A 141 19.50 -3.70 -4.77
CA LEU A 141 19.00 -4.41 -3.60
C LEU A 141 20.18 -5.08 -2.90
N THR A 142 20.39 -4.76 -1.63
CA THR A 142 21.51 -5.31 -0.85
C THR A 142 21.31 -6.80 -0.58
N VAL A 143 22.42 -7.52 -0.35
CA VAL A 143 22.41 -8.96 -0.09
C VAL A 143 21.61 -9.33 1.15
N ALA A 144 21.66 -8.50 2.20
CA ALA A 144 20.86 -8.69 3.42
C ALA A 144 19.34 -8.75 3.14
N ASN A 145 18.89 -8.18 2.02
CA ASN A 145 17.50 -8.17 1.59
C ASN A 145 17.26 -9.11 0.39
N GLY A 146 18.14 -10.09 0.17
CA GLY A 146 18.02 -11.08 -0.90
C GLY A 146 18.42 -10.60 -2.30
N GLY A 147 18.99 -9.39 -2.41
CA GLY A 147 19.58 -8.92 -3.66
C GLY A 147 21.03 -9.37 -3.84
N THR A 148 21.71 -8.78 -4.82
CA THR A 148 23.13 -9.01 -5.10
C THR A 148 24.04 -7.92 -4.53
N GLY A 149 23.47 -6.75 -4.20
CA GLY A 149 24.22 -5.54 -3.88
C GLY A 149 25.03 -4.95 -5.04
N ALA A 150 24.81 -5.43 -6.28
CA ALA A 150 25.53 -4.99 -7.47
C ALA A 150 24.60 -4.92 -8.70
N SER A 151 24.68 -3.81 -9.43
CA SER A 151 23.85 -3.50 -10.60
C SER A 151 24.15 -4.38 -11.80
N THR A 152 25.41 -4.77 -11.95
CA THR A 152 25.91 -5.57 -13.06
C THR A 152 27.05 -6.47 -12.61
N PHE A 153 27.28 -7.53 -13.37
CA PHE A 153 28.45 -8.39 -13.27
C PHE A 153 29.13 -8.49 -14.63
N THR A 154 30.45 -8.65 -14.62
CA THR A 154 31.20 -8.95 -15.84
C THR A 154 30.71 -10.28 -16.44
N THR A 155 30.52 -10.30 -17.76
CA THR A 155 30.11 -11.51 -18.47
C THR A 155 31.09 -12.66 -18.23
N ASN A 156 30.56 -13.87 -18.02
CA ASN A 156 31.33 -15.09 -17.73
C ASN A 156 32.17 -15.05 -16.44
N ALA A 157 31.94 -14.09 -15.54
CA ALA A 157 32.61 -14.07 -14.26
C ALA A 157 32.03 -15.11 -13.30
N VAL A 158 32.88 -15.61 -12.40
CA VAL A 158 32.45 -16.40 -11.24
C VAL A 158 32.06 -15.43 -10.13
N LEU A 159 30.82 -15.57 -9.63
CA LEU A 159 30.29 -14.76 -8.55
C LEU A 159 30.73 -15.34 -7.20
N VAL A 160 31.21 -14.49 -6.31
CA VAL A 160 31.74 -14.87 -4.99
C VAL A 160 31.03 -14.07 -3.91
N GLY A 161 30.42 -14.78 -2.96
CA GLY A 161 29.88 -14.17 -1.75
C GLY A 161 30.99 -13.83 -0.76
N ASN A 162 30.90 -12.66 -0.12
CA ASN A 162 31.83 -12.20 0.92
C ASN A 162 31.18 -12.15 2.32
N GLY A 163 30.05 -12.83 2.49
CA GLY A 163 29.33 -12.98 3.76
C GLY A 163 28.34 -11.84 4.07
N THR A 164 28.71 -10.58 3.89
CA THR A 164 27.89 -9.43 4.34
C THR A 164 27.77 -8.25 3.36
N GLY A 165 28.63 -8.17 2.35
CA GLY A 165 28.65 -7.10 1.36
C GLY A 165 27.98 -7.48 0.03
N ALA A 166 28.13 -6.61 -0.97
CA ALA A 166 27.75 -6.92 -2.34
C ALA A 166 28.50 -8.15 -2.84
N ILE A 167 27.85 -8.97 -3.66
CA ILE A 167 28.49 -10.07 -4.40
C ILE A 167 29.58 -9.46 -5.26
N THR A 168 30.78 -10.04 -5.18
CA THR A 168 31.90 -9.65 -6.02
C THR A 168 32.11 -10.70 -7.12
N THR A 169 32.86 -10.33 -8.14
CA THR A 169 33.34 -11.28 -9.13
C THR A 169 34.78 -11.67 -8.79
N ALA A 170 35.10 -12.97 -8.82
CA ALA A 170 36.49 -13.36 -8.92
C ALA A 170 37.05 -12.73 -10.22
N ALA A 171 38.21 -12.06 -10.14
CA ALA A 171 38.93 -11.71 -11.35
C ALA A 171 39.10 -13.00 -12.19
N THR A 172 39.13 -12.87 -13.52
CA THR A 172 39.19 -13.96 -14.51
C THR A 172 40.40 -14.91 -14.38
N SER A 173 41.15 -14.87 -13.27
CA SER A 173 42.43 -15.51 -13.04
C SER A 173 42.51 -16.41 -11.81
N SER A 174 41.49 -16.46 -10.92
CA SER A 174 41.53 -17.39 -9.78
C SER A 174 40.16 -17.78 -9.25
N VAL A 175 39.73 -19.02 -9.52
CA VAL A 175 38.69 -19.70 -8.74
C VAL A 175 39.41 -20.47 -7.63
N GLY A 176 39.52 -19.87 -6.45
CA GLY A 176 40.07 -20.54 -5.27
C GLY A 176 38.95 -21.20 -4.45
N THR A 177 38.89 -22.52 -4.41
CA THR A 177 38.04 -23.25 -3.46
C THR A 177 38.81 -23.44 -2.15
N ALA A 178 38.92 -22.40 -1.34
CA ALA A 178 39.49 -22.50 0.01
C ALA A 178 38.37 -22.82 1.01
N THR A 179 38.32 -24.06 1.48
CA THR A 179 37.45 -24.44 2.60
C THR A 179 38.32 -24.98 3.72
N SER A 180 38.19 -24.45 4.93
CA SER A 180 38.90 -24.95 6.12
C SER A 180 38.45 -26.36 6.56
N THR A 181 37.37 -26.85 5.96
CA THR A 181 36.81 -28.20 6.10
C THR A 181 36.24 -28.64 4.76
N PRO A 182 37.04 -29.16 3.81
CA PRO A 182 36.53 -29.58 2.52
C PRO A 182 35.62 -30.80 2.69
N SER A 183 34.31 -30.57 2.66
CA SER A 183 33.31 -31.63 2.53
C SER A 183 33.03 -31.98 1.06
N GLN A 184 33.48 -31.13 0.13
CA GLN A 184 33.21 -31.25 -1.30
C GLN A 184 34.53 -31.31 -2.09
N GLU A 185 34.66 -32.32 -2.94
CA GLU A 185 35.74 -32.45 -3.91
C GLU A 185 35.53 -31.48 -5.09
N PHE A 186 36.61 -30.89 -5.61
CA PHE A 186 36.56 -30.19 -6.90
C PHE A 186 36.54 -31.24 -8.03
N ASN A 187 35.35 -31.71 -8.37
CA ASN A 187 35.17 -32.72 -9.41
C ASN A 187 35.18 -32.09 -10.81
N VAL A 188 36.11 -32.53 -11.67
CA VAL A 188 36.16 -32.12 -13.09
C VAL A 188 35.76 -33.32 -13.95
N THR A 189 34.68 -33.18 -14.74
CA THR A 189 34.30 -34.18 -15.74
C THR A 189 34.90 -33.79 -17.09
N GLY A 190 35.82 -34.61 -17.61
CA GLY A 190 36.56 -34.33 -18.84
C GLY A 190 38.02 -33.98 -18.57
N ASP A 191 38.64 -33.23 -19.49
CA ASP A 191 40.06 -32.89 -19.41
C ASP A 191 40.28 -31.68 -18.51
N GLN A 192 41.18 -31.81 -17.55
CA GLN A 192 41.77 -30.67 -16.86
C GLN A 192 43.02 -30.22 -17.62
N PHE A 193 42.95 -29.07 -18.29
CA PHE A 193 44.10 -28.45 -18.93
C PHE A 193 44.63 -27.28 -18.08
N VAL A 194 45.90 -27.37 -17.66
CA VAL A 194 46.56 -26.31 -16.87
C VAL A 194 47.68 -25.70 -17.71
N ALA A 195 47.36 -24.64 -18.44
CA ALA A 195 48.36 -23.83 -19.15
C ALA A 195 48.85 -22.69 -18.26
N ASN A 196 50.17 -22.52 -18.19
CA ASN A 196 50.79 -21.45 -17.42
C ASN A 196 52.06 -20.98 -18.13
N SER A 197 52.29 -19.67 -18.14
CA SER A 197 53.53 -19.06 -18.66
C SER A 197 54.62 -18.89 -17.60
N GLY A 198 54.34 -19.29 -16.34
CA GLY A 198 55.29 -19.31 -15.23
C GLY A 198 55.37 -20.69 -14.56
N THR A 199 55.41 -20.72 -13.23
CA THR A 199 55.50 -21.97 -12.45
C THR A 199 54.12 -22.52 -12.13
N THR A 200 53.82 -23.75 -12.57
CA THR A 200 52.65 -24.50 -12.11
C THR A 200 53.02 -25.40 -10.95
N THR A 201 52.35 -25.25 -9.82
CA THR A 201 52.53 -26.11 -8.64
C THR A 201 51.21 -26.79 -8.29
N LEU A 202 51.22 -28.10 -8.15
CA LEU A 202 50.13 -28.85 -7.53
C LEU A 202 50.55 -29.22 -6.10
N PHE A 203 49.95 -28.58 -5.10
CA PHE A 203 50.15 -28.94 -3.69
C PHE A 203 49.16 -30.03 -3.30
N MET A 204 49.67 -31.18 -2.89
CA MET A 204 48.87 -32.29 -2.37
C MET A 204 49.38 -32.57 -0.97
N ASP A 205 48.76 -31.94 0.02
CA ASP A 205 49.14 -32.02 1.44
C ASP A 205 47.96 -32.55 2.26
N SER A 206 48.24 -33.29 3.33
CA SER A 206 47.25 -33.76 4.29
C SER A 206 47.68 -33.36 5.69
N THR A 207 46.82 -32.63 6.38
CA THR A 207 47.06 -32.21 7.77
C THR A 207 46.62 -33.24 8.79
N THR A 208 46.14 -34.42 8.36
CA THR A 208 45.72 -35.51 9.24
C THR A 208 46.68 -36.70 9.11
N ALA A 209 47.08 -37.29 10.23
CA ALA A 209 48.21 -38.21 10.33
C ALA A 209 48.04 -39.54 9.56
N GLU A 210 46.84 -39.89 9.09
CA GLU A 210 46.56 -41.24 8.60
C GLU A 210 46.40 -41.38 7.08
N ASN A 211 46.34 -40.30 6.30
CA ASN A 211 46.23 -40.40 4.84
C ASN A 211 47.01 -39.28 4.17
N GLY A 212 48.15 -39.59 3.56
CA GLY A 212 48.80 -38.68 2.61
C GLY A 212 47.93 -38.43 1.38
N ALA A 213 48.29 -37.46 0.55
CA ALA A 213 47.55 -37.22 -0.69
C ALA A 213 47.96 -38.22 -1.79
N CYS A 214 46.99 -38.67 -2.60
CA CYS A 214 47.22 -39.64 -3.66
C CYS A 214 46.89 -39.05 -5.04
N ILE A 215 47.73 -39.35 -6.03
CA ILE A 215 47.37 -39.21 -7.45
C ILE A 215 46.85 -40.58 -7.89
N GLN A 216 45.55 -40.68 -8.13
CA GLN A 216 44.94 -41.92 -8.57
C GLN A 216 44.51 -41.81 -10.03
N MET A 217 45.03 -42.70 -10.87
CA MET A 217 44.60 -42.82 -12.26
C MET A 217 43.90 -44.17 -12.44
N LYS A 218 42.64 -44.15 -12.88
CA LYS A 218 41.80 -45.33 -13.08
C LYS A 218 41.32 -45.38 -14.52
N SER A 219 41.31 -46.56 -15.12
CA SER A 219 40.72 -46.80 -16.45
C SER A 219 39.95 -48.11 -16.43
N THR A 220 38.78 -48.12 -17.04
CA THR A 220 37.97 -49.33 -17.26
C THR A 220 38.16 -49.90 -18.67
N GLN A 221 38.92 -49.22 -19.53
CA GLN A 221 39.04 -49.53 -20.97
C GLN A 221 40.45 -49.94 -21.42
N GLY A 222 41.42 -50.05 -20.51
CA GLY A 222 42.80 -50.45 -20.85
C GLY A 222 43.87 -49.77 -20.00
N PRO A 223 45.17 -49.96 -20.32
CA PRO A 223 46.27 -49.45 -19.51
C PRO A 223 46.32 -47.92 -19.53
N VAL A 224 46.54 -47.33 -18.36
CA VAL A 224 46.81 -45.89 -18.21
C VAL A 224 48.30 -45.63 -18.45
N ARG A 225 48.62 -44.57 -19.21
CA ARG A 225 49.99 -44.09 -19.39
C ARG A 225 50.11 -42.67 -18.85
N MET A 226 51.13 -42.43 -18.03
CA MET A 226 51.53 -41.09 -17.60
C MET A 226 52.77 -40.70 -18.38
N TYR A 227 52.73 -39.53 -19.01
CA TYR A 227 53.89 -38.94 -19.68
C TYR A 227 54.34 -37.73 -18.87
N ILE A 228 55.62 -37.72 -18.48
CA ILE A 228 56.27 -36.56 -17.89
C ILE A 228 57.31 -36.11 -18.91
N THR A 229 57.11 -34.93 -19.46
CA THR A 229 58.04 -34.32 -20.41
C THR A 229 58.60 -33.08 -19.75
N ILE A 230 59.94 -32.95 -19.75
CA ILE A 230 60.61 -31.75 -19.29
C ILE A 230 61.33 -31.17 -20.49
N ASP A 231 60.97 -29.94 -20.84
CA ASP A 231 61.56 -29.18 -21.93
C ASP A 231 62.12 -27.88 -21.35
N GLY A 232 63.34 -27.52 -21.73
CA GLY A 232 64.05 -26.35 -21.20
C GLY A 232 65.57 -26.47 -21.28
N THR A 233 66.26 -25.34 -21.07
CA THR A 233 67.73 -25.26 -21.14
C THR A 233 68.44 -25.87 -19.92
N THR A 234 67.72 -26.06 -18.81
CA THR A 234 68.21 -26.69 -17.56
C THR A 234 67.09 -27.50 -16.87
N PRO A 235 66.61 -28.60 -17.47
CA PRO A 235 65.51 -29.39 -16.90
C PRO A 235 66.02 -30.25 -15.74
N SER A 236 65.28 -30.31 -14.62
CA SER A 236 65.56 -31.26 -13.54
C SER A 236 64.27 -31.88 -13.03
N LEU A 237 64.18 -33.20 -13.08
CA LEU A 237 63.16 -33.96 -12.36
C LEU A 237 63.73 -34.35 -11.00
N LYS A 238 63.04 -33.99 -9.92
CA LYS A 238 63.41 -34.44 -8.58
C LYS A 238 62.23 -35.18 -7.98
N PHE A 239 62.47 -36.42 -7.59
CA PHE A 239 61.58 -37.17 -6.71
C PHE A 239 62.31 -37.31 -5.39
N GLU A 240 61.88 -36.53 -4.41
CA GLU A 240 62.39 -36.63 -3.04
C GLU A 240 61.31 -37.34 -2.21
N LEU A 241 61.63 -38.56 -1.76
CA LEU A 241 60.80 -39.32 -0.83
C LEU A 241 61.38 -39.12 0.57
N GLY A 242 60.69 -38.35 1.41
CA GLY A 242 61.03 -38.19 2.83
C GLY A 242 60.33 -39.24 3.69
N SER A 243 60.81 -39.47 4.91
CA SER A 243 60.05 -40.22 5.92
C SER A 243 58.87 -39.37 6.40
N CYS A 244 57.64 -39.86 6.28
CA CYS A 244 56.49 -39.28 6.99
C CYS A 244 56.73 -39.39 8.50
N LYS A 245 56.40 -38.34 9.25
CA LYS A 245 56.21 -38.42 10.70
C LYS A 245 54.75 -38.71 11.00
#